data_AF-A0AA88Y0R5-F1
#
_entry.id   AF-A0AA88Y0R5-F1
#
_cell.length_a   1.000
_cell.length_b   1.000
_cell.length_c   1.000
_cell.angle_alpha   90.00
_cell.angle_beta   90.00
_cell.angle_gamma   90.00
#
_symmetry.space_group_name_H-M   'P 1'
#
loop_
_entity.id
_entity.type
_entity.pdbx_description
1 polymer ?
#
loop_
_entity_poly.entity_id
_entity_poly.type
_entity_poly.pdbx_seq_one_letter_code
_entity_poly.pdbx_strand_id
1 'polypeptide(L)'
;MFEQNPTILDQTAGQAGAFLLQSELKIDVLHVPEDCEKKGQNGDTLIFDYEAGINGEIIESSKMTGNEEEDQDKEPLVVPIGRKAVIPGLESGVQQMCIGEKRKIVIPPHLAFGAKGVPGVVPENAYITFVVELTEIVPKGWGEWYVEMVWMACYVSFLGGIIAIMYQKVQERKLDRKKKKTRTDYDDYENDHED
;
A
#
# COMPACT_ATOMS: atom_id res chain seq x y z
N MET A 1 -31.62 -1.67 -55.78
CA MET A 1 -30.76 -0.98 -54.79
C MET A 1 -29.65 -1.93 -54.43
N PHE A 2 -28.42 -1.43 -54.40
CA PHE A 2 -27.20 -2.19 -54.64
C PHE A 2 -26.75 -3.01 -53.43
N GLU A 3 -26.53 -4.29 -53.69
CA GLU A 3 -25.76 -5.22 -52.87
C GLU A 3 -24.28 -4.86 -53.03
N GLN A 4 -23.63 -4.39 -51.97
CA GLN A 4 -22.19 -4.16 -51.98
C GLN A 4 -21.46 -5.34 -51.35
N ASN A 5 -20.94 -6.14 -52.26
CA ASN A 5 -19.86 -7.11 -52.14
C ASN A 5 -18.61 -6.53 -51.42
N PRO A 6 -18.05 -7.19 -50.40
CA PRO A 6 -16.66 -6.96 -50.02
C PRO A 6 -15.71 -7.94 -50.73
N THR A 7 -14.82 -7.32 -51.49
CA THR A 7 -13.65 -7.79 -52.23
C THR A 7 -12.86 -8.95 -51.63
N ILE A 8 -12.43 -9.81 -52.56
CA ILE A 8 -11.54 -10.96 -52.48
C ILE A 8 -10.28 -10.73 -51.62
N LEU A 9 -9.99 -11.76 -50.83
CA LEU A 9 -8.77 -12.13 -50.12
C LEU A 9 -7.46 -11.76 -50.85
N ASP A 10 -6.63 -10.92 -50.24
CA ASP A 10 -5.19 -10.92 -50.49
C ASP A 10 -4.50 -11.88 -49.50
N GLN A 11 -4.17 -13.07 -50.00
CA GLN A 11 -3.45 -14.11 -49.29
C GLN A 11 -1.93 -13.85 -49.37
N THR A 12 -1.43 -12.80 -48.71
CA THR A 12 0.00 -12.72 -48.37
C THR A 12 0.20 -12.12 -46.97
N ALA A 13 -0.28 -12.83 -45.95
CA ALA A 13 0.14 -12.62 -44.56
C ALA A 13 0.46 -13.98 -43.91
N GLY A 14 1.19 -14.83 -44.63
CA GLY A 14 1.82 -16.01 -44.06
C GLY A 14 3.02 -15.61 -43.22
N GLN A 15 2.96 -15.91 -41.92
CA GLN A 15 4.11 -15.96 -40.99
C GLN A 15 4.75 -14.62 -40.58
N ALA A 16 3.97 -13.71 -39.97
CA ALA A 16 4.51 -12.70 -39.06
C ALA A 16 3.50 -12.20 -38.00
N GLY A 17 2.20 -12.33 -38.26
CA GLY A 17 1.14 -11.76 -37.41
C GLY A 17 0.61 -12.65 -36.28
N ALA A 18 0.98 -13.92 -36.20
CA ALA A 18 0.40 -14.85 -35.21
C ALA A 18 1.14 -14.92 -33.85
N PHE A 19 2.24 -14.18 -33.68
CA PHE A 19 3.07 -14.27 -32.46
C PHE A 19 2.81 -13.15 -31.43
N LEU A 20 2.10 -12.07 -31.79
CA LEU A 20 1.94 -10.90 -30.91
C LEU A 20 0.73 -10.95 -29.96
N LEU A 21 -0.11 -11.99 -30.02
CA LEU A 21 -1.31 -12.11 -29.17
C LEU A 21 -1.10 -12.92 -27.88
N GLN A 22 0.05 -13.58 -27.71
CA GLN A 22 0.31 -14.40 -26.51
C GLN A 22 1.03 -13.62 -25.39
N SER A 23 1.35 -12.35 -25.60
CA SER A 23 2.12 -11.52 -24.66
C SER A 23 1.24 -10.67 -23.74
N GLU A 24 -0.06 -10.95 -23.61
CA GLU A 24 -0.91 -10.16 -22.72
C GLU A 24 -1.19 -10.91 -21.42
N LEU A 25 -1.25 -10.15 -20.33
CA LEU A 25 -1.71 -10.66 -19.03
C LEU A 25 -3.17 -11.10 -19.18
N LYS A 26 -3.45 -12.39 -18.99
CA LYS A 26 -4.81 -12.91 -19.08
C LYS A 26 -5.40 -13.07 -17.68
N ILE A 27 -6.55 -12.44 -17.45
CA ILE A 27 -7.27 -12.49 -16.17
C ILE A 27 -8.66 -13.04 -16.45
N ASP A 28 -8.90 -14.27 -15.99
CA ASP A 28 -10.21 -14.92 -16.03
C ASP A 28 -10.85 -14.83 -14.63
N VAL A 29 -11.95 -14.11 -14.51
CA VAL A 29 -12.70 -14.02 -13.24
C VAL A 29 -13.55 -15.28 -13.09
N LEU A 30 -13.26 -16.09 -12.07
CA LEU A 30 -13.91 -17.38 -11.85
C LEU A 30 -15.15 -17.26 -10.97
N HIS A 31 -15.08 -16.39 -9.95
CA HIS A 31 -16.18 -16.17 -9.02
C HIS A 31 -16.13 -14.73 -8.51
N VAL A 32 -17.29 -14.08 -8.44
CA VAL A 32 -17.47 -12.78 -7.81
C VAL A 32 -18.56 -12.94 -6.74
N PRO A 33 -18.31 -12.55 -5.48
CA PRO A 33 -19.32 -12.57 -4.44
C PRO A 33 -20.42 -11.54 -4.72
N GLU A 34 -21.64 -11.78 -4.23
CA GLU A 34 -22.76 -10.84 -4.38
C GLU A 34 -22.47 -9.50 -3.69
N ASP A 35 -21.82 -9.55 -2.53
CA ASP A 35 -21.44 -8.38 -1.73
C ASP A 35 -19.97 -7.97 -1.99
N CYS A 36 -19.77 -7.20 -3.06
CA CYS A 36 -18.46 -6.67 -3.48
C CYS A 36 -18.33 -5.16 -3.21
N GLU A 37 -18.64 -4.74 -1.98
CA GLU A 37 -18.62 -3.32 -1.59
C GLU A 37 -17.19 -2.79 -1.39
N LYS A 38 -16.31 -3.57 -0.77
CA LYS A 38 -14.92 -3.17 -0.49
C LYS A 38 -13.96 -3.86 -1.44
N LYS A 39 -13.32 -3.05 -2.29
CA LYS A 39 -12.26 -3.48 -3.21
C LYS A 39 -10.88 -3.11 -2.66
N GLY A 40 -9.88 -3.94 -2.95
CA GLY A 40 -8.49 -3.63 -2.66
C GLY A 40 -8.03 -2.37 -3.40
N GLN A 41 -7.48 -1.41 -2.67
CA GLN A 41 -6.98 -0.14 -3.21
C GLN A 41 -5.47 0.00 -3.08
N ASN A 42 -4.93 1.01 -3.75
CA ASN A 42 -3.52 1.34 -3.66
C ASN A 42 -3.10 1.66 -2.22
N GLY A 43 -2.06 1.00 -1.72
CA GLY A 43 -1.58 1.11 -0.34
C GLY A 43 -2.16 0.05 0.62
N ASP A 44 -3.21 -0.67 0.23
CA ASP A 44 -3.71 -1.81 0.99
C ASP A 44 -2.79 -3.02 0.82
N THR A 45 -2.89 -3.96 1.77
CA THR A 45 -2.31 -5.29 1.65
C THR A 45 -3.43 -6.30 1.48
N LEU A 46 -3.35 -7.07 0.40
CA LEU A 46 -4.30 -8.13 0.07
C LEU A 46 -3.71 -9.48 0.45
N ILE A 47 -4.50 -10.34 1.09
CA ILE A 47 -4.11 -11.67 1.51
C ILE A 47 -4.96 -12.68 0.75
N PHE A 48 -4.33 -13.69 0.16
CA PHE A 48 -4.99 -14.66 -0.70
C PHE A 48 -4.69 -16.10 -0.31
N ASP A 49 -5.69 -16.95 -0.50
CA ASP A 49 -5.43 -18.34 -0.81
C ASP A 49 -5.08 -18.48 -2.29
N TYR A 50 -4.08 -19.31 -2.61
CA TYR A 50 -3.60 -19.44 -3.98
C TYR A 50 -3.23 -20.87 -4.37
N GLU A 51 -3.28 -21.10 -5.68
CA GLU A 51 -2.62 -22.20 -6.37
C GLU A 51 -1.69 -21.58 -7.42
N ALA A 52 -0.42 -21.97 -7.41
CA ALA A 52 0.59 -21.48 -8.35
C ALA A 52 1.05 -22.59 -9.28
N GLY A 53 1.24 -22.23 -10.54
CA GLY A 53 1.66 -23.15 -11.58
C GLY A 53 2.59 -22.55 -12.61
N ILE A 54 3.32 -23.43 -13.28
CA ILE A 54 4.30 -23.10 -14.31
C ILE A 54 3.85 -23.79 -15.60
N ASN A 55 3.74 -23.03 -16.69
CA ASN A 55 3.30 -23.51 -18.00
C ASN A 55 1.97 -24.31 -17.96
N GLY A 56 1.09 -23.97 -17.02
CA GLY A 56 -0.24 -24.58 -16.85
C GLY A 56 -0.29 -25.76 -15.88
N GLU A 57 0.84 -26.22 -15.36
CA GLU A 57 0.92 -27.25 -14.33
C GLU A 57 0.96 -26.60 -12.94
N ILE A 58 0.01 -26.92 -12.06
CA ILE A 58 0.00 -26.44 -10.68
C ILE A 58 1.05 -27.22 -9.88
N ILE A 59 1.95 -26.49 -9.23
CA ILE A 59 3.07 -27.06 -8.47
C ILE A 59 2.98 -26.75 -6.97
N GLU A 60 2.18 -25.76 -6.59
CA GLU A 60 2.07 -25.26 -5.22
C GLU A 60 0.65 -24.80 -4.92
N SER A 61 0.23 -24.97 -3.67
CA SER A 61 -1.09 -24.55 -3.17
C SER A 61 -0.99 -24.17 -1.70
N SER A 62 -1.57 -23.02 -1.32
CA SER A 62 -1.65 -22.59 0.07
C SER A 62 -2.90 -23.08 0.80
N LYS A 63 -3.79 -23.82 0.13
CA LYS A 63 -5.05 -24.24 0.75
C LYS A 63 -4.80 -25.27 1.84
N MET A 64 -5.30 -24.94 3.03
CA MET A 64 -5.30 -25.81 4.19
C MET A 64 -6.19 -27.03 3.93
N THR A 65 -5.67 -28.23 4.15
CA THR A 65 -6.41 -29.50 4.03
C THR A 65 -6.98 -29.96 5.37
N GLY A 66 -6.61 -29.31 6.47
CA GLY A 66 -6.96 -29.70 7.83
C GLY A 66 -6.05 -30.80 8.38
N ASN A 67 -4.99 -31.16 7.65
CA ASN A 67 -3.96 -32.09 8.09
C ASN A 67 -2.72 -31.29 8.51
N GLU A 68 -2.38 -31.33 9.79
CA GLU A 68 -1.27 -30.54 10.35
C GLU A 68 0.10 -30.89 9.74
N GLU A 69 0.31 -32.11 9.24
CA GLU A 69 1.57 -32.49 8.58
C GLU A 69 1.68 -31.91 7.17
N GLU A 70 0.57 -31.87 6.42
CA GLU A 70 0.53 -31.32 5.08
C GLU A 70 0.47 -29.78 5.06
N ASP A 71 -0.18 -29.20 6.08
CA ASP A 71 -0.43 -27.76 6.17
C ASP A 71 0.72 -27.00 6.83
N GLN A 72 1.73 -27.71 7.34
CA GLN A 72 2.86 -27.15 8.09
C GLN A 72 3.62 -26.04 7.35
N ASP A 73 3.78 -26.17 6.03
CA ASP A 73 4.53 -25.24 5.19
C ASP A 73 3.63 -24.33 4.34
N LYS A 74 2.30 -24.37 4.55
CA LYS A 74 1.36 -23.58 3.74
C LYS A 74 1.19 -22.19 4.33
N GLU A 75 1.54 -21.18 3.54
CA GLU A 75 1.36 -19.77 3.91
C GLU A 75 0.47 -19.05 2.88
N PRO A 76 -0.38 -18.10 3.32
CA PRO A 76 -1.17 -17.30 2.41
C PRO A 76 -0.29 -16.33 1.61
N LEU A 77 -0.73 -16.00 0.40
CA LEU A 77 -0.03 -15.04 -0.44
C LEU A 77 -0.35 -13.61 0.00
N VAL A 78 0.67 -12.85 0.40
CA VAL A 78 0.53 -11.45 0.84
C VAL A 78 1.01 -10.49 -0.25
N VAL A 79 0.10 -9.65 -0.76
CA VAL A 79 0.38 -8.70 -1.85
C VAL A 79 0.09 -7.27 -1.43
N PRO A 80 1.12 -6.46 -1.12
CA PRO A 80 0.95 -5.03 -0.89
C PRO A 80 0.79 -4.27 -2.21
N ILE A 81 -0.36 -3.64 -2.42
CA ILE A 81 -0.71 -2.96 -3.67
C ILE A 81 -0.03 -1.59 -3.73
N GLY A 82 0.64 -1.31 -4.84
CA GLY A 82 1.36 -0.06 -5.10
C GLY A 82 2.82 -0.07 -4.71
N ARG A 83 3.31 -1.18 -4.12
CA ARG A 83 4.68 -1.26 -3.60
C ARG A 83 5.64 -2.02 -4.52
N LYS A 84 5.14 -2.62 -5.61
CA LYS A 84 5.97 -3.43 -6.54
C LYS A 84 6.77 -4.52 -5.80
N ALA A 85 6.17 -5.09 -4.76
CA ALA A 85 6.80 -6.10 -3.92
C ALA A 85 6.69 -7.52 -4.51
N VAL A 86 5.73 -7.74 -5.42
CA VAL A 86 5.52 -9.00 -6.13
C VAL A 86 5.72 -8.80 -7.63
N ILE A 87 5.70 -9.89 -8.40
CA ILE A 87 5.85 -9.82 -9.85
C ILE A 87 4.76 -8.92 -10.48
N PRO A 88 5.09 -8.08 -11.48
CA PRO A 88 4.17 -7.08 -12.01
C PRO A 88 2.82 -7.63 -12.50
N GLY A 89 2.82 -8.82 -13.12
CA GLY A 89 1.61 -9.44 -13.62
C GLY A 89 0.66 -9.88 -12.52
N LEU A 90 1.20 -10.32 -11.38
CA LEU A 90 0.40 -10.73 -10.22
C LEU A 90 -0.22 -9.50 -9.56
N GLU A 91 0.57 -8.46 -9.28
CA GLU A 91 0.07 -7.21 -8.70
C GLU A 91 -1.02 -6.59 -9.58
N SER A 92 -0.84 -6.59 -10.90
CA SER A 92 -1.84 -6.07 -11.85
C SER A 92 -3.09 -6.95 -11.92
N GLY A 93 -2.94 -8.28 -11.82
CA GLY A 93 -4.05 -9.23 -11.91
C GLY A 93 -4.99 -9.21 -10.70
N VAL A 94 -4.47 -8.87 -9.51
CA VAL A 94 -5.24 -8.86 -8.26
C VAL A 94 -5.80 -7.49 -7.88
N GLN A 95 -5.51 -6.44 -8.64
CA GLN A 95 -6.07 -5.12 -8.39
C GLN A 95 -7.59 -5.13 -8.44
N GLN A 96 -8.21 -4.31 -7.58
CA GLN A 96 -9.66 -4.12 -7.51
C GLN A 96 -10.44 -5.42 -7.23
N MET A 97 -9.81 -6.42 -6.61
CA MET A 97 -10.51 -7.61 -6.12
C MET A 97 -11.33 -7.31 -4.86
N CYS A 98 -12.44 -8.01 -4.71
CA CYS A 98 -13.26 -8.05 -3.50
C CYS A 98 -12.98 -9.30 -2.66
N ILE A 99 -13.19 -9.22 -1.34
CA ILE A 99 -13.09 -10.39 -0.44
C ILE A 99 -14.04 -11.48 -0.91
N GLY A 100 -13.55 -12.70 -1.10
CA GLY A 100 -14.26 -13.84 -1.66
C GLY A 100 -14.22 -13.94 -3.19
N GLU A 101 -13.65 -12.94 -3.88
CA GLU A 101 -13.49 -13.01 -5.34
C GLU A 101 -12.37 -13.97 -5.72
N LYS A 102 -12.61 -14.78 -6.76
CA LYS A 102 -11.67 -15.76 -7.28
C LYS A 102 -11.30 -15.46 -8.72
N ARG A 103 -10.00 -15.42 -9.02
CA ARG A 103 -9.46 -15.16 -10.37
C ARG A 103 -8.41 -16.18 -10.76
N LYS A 104 -8.34 -16.49 -12.05
CA LYS A 104 -7.21 -17.16 -12.69
C LYS A 104 -6.42 -16.16 -13.50
N ILE A 105 -5.15 -16.00 -13.18
CA ILE A 105 -4.25 -15.02 -13.77
C ILE A 105 -3.14 -15.80 -14.47
N VAL A 106 -3.03 -15.65 -15.79
CA VAL A 106 -1.94 -16.22 -16.58
C VAL A 106 -1.00 -15.10 -16.96
N ILE A 107 0.19 -15.16 -16.40
CA ILE A 107 1.21 -14.12 -16.48
C ILE A 107 2.25 -14.51 -17.52
N PRO A 108 2.43 -13.71 -18.58
CA PRO A 108 3.49 -13.93 -19.55
C PRO A 108 4.87 -13.64 -18.94
N PRO A 109 5.94 -14.24 -19.47
CA PRO A 109 7.26 -14.20 -18.85
C PRO A 109 7.79 -12.79 -18.58
N HIS A 110 7.54 -11.82 -19.47
CA HIS A 110 8.02 -10.44 -19.30
C HIS A 110 7.35 -9.68 -18.14
N LEU A 111 6.22 -10.17 -17.61
CA LEU A 111 5.54 -9.67 -16.39
C LEU A 111 5.80 -10.56 -15.17
N ALA A 112 6.65 -11.58 -15.32
CA ALA A 112 7.08 -12.51 -14.28
C ALA A 112 8.62 -12.51 -14.17
N PHE A 113 9.28 -13.64 -14.50
CA PHE A 113 10.73 -13.84 -14.34
C PHE A 113 11.54 -13.71 -15.64
N GLY A 114 10.86 -13.46 -16.77
CA GLY A 114 11.45 -13.19 -18.08
C GLY A 114 12.29 -14.35 -18.63
N ALA A 115 13.25 -13.99 -19.49
CA ALA A 115 14.19 -14.94 -20.09
C ALA A 115 15.18 -15.54 -19.09
N LYS A 116 15.33 -14.95 -17.89
CA LYS A 116 16.26 -15.46 -16.87
C LYS A 116 15.66 -16.59 -16.04
N GLY A 117 14.34 -16.59 -15.85
CA GLY A 117 13.68 -17.53 -14.94
C GLY A 117 14.23 -17.44 -13.51
N VAL A 118 14.08 -18.52 -12.77
CA VAL A 118 14.67 -18.75 -11.45
C VAL A 118 15.35 -20.12 -11.48
N PRO A 119 16.69 -20.19 -11.39
CA PRO A 119 17.41 -21.45 -11.48
C PRO A 119 16.86 -22.52 -10.53
N GLY A 120 16.50 -23.69 -11.07
CA GLY A 120 15.98 -24.82 -10.31
C GLY A 120 14.51 -24.75 -9.91
N VAL A 121 13.80 -23.64 -10.18
CA VAL A 121 12.39 -23.47 -9.81
C VAL A 121 11.54 -23.04 -11.01
N VAL A 122 11.92 -21.96 -11.69
CA VAL A 122 11.17 -21.39 -12.82
C VAL A 122 12.02 -21.43 -14.09
N PRO A 123 11.62 -22.16 -15.13
CA PRO A 123 12.34 -22.17 -16.41
C PRO A 123 12.40 -20.80 -17.08
N GLU A 124 13.33 -20.65 -18.02
CA GLU A 124 13.42 -19.46 -18.87
C GLU A 124 12.14 -19.29 -19.70
N ASN A 125 11.67 -18.05 -19.83
CA ASN A 125 10.46 -17.69 -20.60
C ASN A 125 9.19 -18.46 -20.20
N ALA A 126 9.11 -18.94 -18.96
CA ALA A 126 7.93 -19.66 -18.47
C ALA A 126 6.72 -18.73 -18.26
N TYR A 127 5.53 -19.26 -18.53
CA TYR A 127 4.27 -18.64 -18.13
C TYR A 127 3.96 -19.04 -16.69
N ILE A 128 3.55 -18.06 -15.88
CA ILE A 128 3.16 -18.31 -14.49
C ILE A 128 1.65 -18.21 -14.38
N THR A 129 1.02 -19.22 -13.80
CA THR A 129 -0.42 -19.25 -13.57
C THR A 129 -0.68 -19.13 -12.08
N PHE A 130 -1.54 -18.20 -11.69
CA PHE A 130 -2.05 -18.08 -10.33
C PHE A 130 -3.57 -18.24 -10.34
N VAL A 131 -4.09 -19.12 -9.50
CA VAL A 131 -5.51 -19.12 -9.14
C VAL A 131 -5.60 -18.58 -7.74
N VAL A 132 -6.16 -17.39 -7.57
CA VAL A 132 -6.20 -16.67 -6.29
C VAL A 132 -7.63 -16.46 -5.83
N GLU A 133 -7.81 -16.50 -4.52
CA GLU A 133 -9.05 -16.18 -3.83
C GLU A 133 -8.74 -15.17 -2.72
N LEU A 134 -9.35 -13.98 -2.76
CA LEU A 134 -9.04 -12.91 -1.81
C LEU A 134 -9.72 -13.21 -0.47
N THR A 135 -8.92 -13.45 0.58
CA THR A 135 -9.44 -13.79 1.91
C THR A 135 -9.53 -12.55 2.81
N GLU A 136 -8.58 -11.61 2.70
CA GLU A 136 -8.54 -10.44 3.56
C GLU A 136 -7.98 -9.18 2.87
N ILE A 137 -8.55 -8.02 3.22
CA ILE A 137 -8.02 -6.70 2.85
C ILE A 137 -7.59 -5.99 4.13
N VAL A 138 -6.27 -5.90 4.33
CA VAL A 138 -5.66 -5.10 5.39
C VAL A 138 -5.48 -3.67 4.86
N PRO A 139 -6.31 -2.71 5.29
CA PRO A 139 -6.23 -1.35 4.78
C PRO A 139 -4.92 -0.69 5.22
N LYS A 140 -4.45 0.31 4.48
CA LYS A 140 -3.34 1.16 4.94
C LYS A 140 -3.61 1.67 6.36
N GLY A 141 -2.79 1.24 7.31
CA GLY A 141 -2.98 1.56 8.72
C GLY A 141 -2.91 3.06 8.97
N TRP A 142 -3.68 3.54 9.94
CA TRP A 142 -3.75 4.94 10.42
C TRP A 142 -2.42 5.46 11.04
N GLY A 143 -1.30 4.77 10.83
CA GLY A 143 -0.03 5.00 11.52
C GLY A 143 0.74 6.25 11.09
N GLU A 144 0.63 6.68 9.82
CA GLU A 144 1.42 7.83 9.35
C GLU A 144 0.87 9.16 9.89
N TRP A 145 -0.43 9.40 9.79
CA TRP A 145 -1.03 10.65 10.27
C TRP A 145 -1.11 10.72 11.81
N TYR A 146 -1.25 9.57 12.50
CA TYR A 146 -1.32 9.54 13.96
C TYR A 146 0.00 10.00 14.58
N VAL A 147 1.12 9.58 14.00
CA VAL A 147 2.44 10.04 14.40
C VAL A 147 2.52 11.56 14.18
N GLU A 148 2.18 12.06 12.99
CA GLU A 148 2.19 13.52 12.73
C GLU A 148 1.27 14.30 13.70
N MET A 149 0.06 13.81 13.98
CA MET A 149 -0.85 14.47 14.91
C MET A 149 -0.34 14.46 16.35
N VAL A 150 0.28 13.37 16.80
CA VAL A 150 0.90 13.29 18.13
C VAL A 150 2.11 14.22 18.22
N TRP A 151 2.97 14.26 17.20
CA TRP A 151 4.09 15.21 17.12
C TRP A 151 3.59 16.66 17.15
N MET A 152 2.54 16.98 16.41
CA MET A 152 1.94 18.32 16.40
C MET A 152 1.35 18.67 17.77
N ALA A 153 0.61 17.77 18.41
CA ALA A 153 0.05 18.00 19.74
C ALA A 153 1.14 18.18 20.82
N CYS A 154 2.21 17.38 20.78
CA CYS A 154 3.38 17.54 21.64
C CYS A 154 4.11 18.86 21.37
N TYR A 155 4.23 19.25 20.11
CA TYR A 155 4.89 20.48 19.70
C TYR A 155 4.11 21.73 20.15
N VAL A 156 2.78 21.74 20.01
CA VAL A 156 1.95 22.87 20.47
C VAL A 156 1.99 22.97 22.00
N SER A 157 2.00 21.84 22.71
CA SER A 157 2.15 21.81 24.17
C SER A 157 3.52 22.33 24.62
N PHE A 158 4.59 21.97 23.90
CA PHE A 158 5.95 22.43 24.18
C PHE A 158 6.11 23.94 23.93
N LEU A 159 5.60 24.46 22.81
CA LEU A 159 5.59 25.90 22.51
C LEU A 159 4.73 26.69 23.50
N GLY A 160 3.56 26.17 23.88
CA GLY A 160 2.69 26.77 24.89
C GLY A 160 3.40 26.91 26.25
N GLY A 161 4.16 25.88 26.66
CA GLY A 161 4.97 25.91 27.87
C GLY A 161 6.06 26.98 27.83
N ILE A 162 6.81 27.10 26.73
CA ILE A 162 7.84 28.14 26.56
C ILE A 162 7.23 29.54 26.62
N ILE A 163 6.09 29.76 25.95
CA ILE A 163 5.38 31.04 25.97
C ILE A 163 4.90 31.37 27.38
N ALA A 164 4.37 30.40 28.12
CA ALA A 164 3.96 30.60 29.52
C ALA A 164 5.12 30.95 30.44
N ILE A 165 6.27 30.27 30.30
CA ILE A 165 7.50 30.58 31.05
C ILE A 165 8.00 31.98 30.72
N MET A 166 8.01 32.35 29.44
CA MET A 166 8.39 33.69 28.99
C MET A 166 7.44 34.75 29.55
N TYR A 167 6.14 34.46 29.58
CA TYR A 167 5.12 35.34 30.15
C TYR A 167 5.29 35.51 31.67
N GLN A 168 5.53 34.42 32.42
CA GLN A 168 5.82 34.46 33.86
C GLN A 168 7.04 35.34 34.15
N LYS A 169 8.15 35.13 33.42
CA LYS A 169 9.37 35.91 33.58
C LYS A 169 9.21 37.39 33.22
N VAL A 170 8.28 37.73 32.32
CA VAL A 170 7.91 39.11 32.03
C VAL A 170 7.13 39.73 33.18
N GLN A 171 6.23 38.99 33.81
CA GLN A 171 5.44 39.46 34.95
C GLN A 171 6.32 39.68 36.19
N GLU A 172 7.25 38.78 36.48
CA GLU A 172 8.22 38.93 37.56
C GLU A 172 9.05 40.21 37.38
N ARG A 173 9.55 40.47 36.16
CA ARG A 173 10.27 41.73 35.86
C ARG A 173 9.43 42.99 36.08
N LYS A 174 8.11 42.92 35.87
CA LYS A 174 7.22 44.05 36.18
C LYS A 174 7.03 44.23 37.69
N LEU A 175 6.93 43.14 38.45
CA LEU A 175 6.84 43.17 39.91
C LEU A 175 8.12 43.69 40.56
N ASP A 176 9.29 43.24 40.10
CA ASP A 176 10.59 43.70 40.61
C ASP A 176 10.84 45.19 40.30
N ARG A 177 10.44 45.66 39.11
CA ARG A 177 10.50 47.09 38.76
C ARG A 177 9.58 47.94 39.65
N LYS A 178 8.38 47.44 39.98
CA LYS A 178 7.48 48.13 40.93
C LYS A 178 8.07 48.17 42.34
N LYS A 179 8.59 47.06 42.86
CA LYS A 179 9.25 47.00 44.19
C LYS A 179 10.45 47.94 44.29
N LYS A 180 11.29 48.01 43.25
CA LYS A 180 12.43 48.95 43.22
C LYS A 180 11.95 50.40 43.24
N LYS A 181 10.94 50.75 42.45
CA LYS A 181 10.39 52.11 42.43
C LYS A 181 9.81 52.50 43.81
N THR A 182 9.00 51.65 44.42
CA THR A 182 8.43 51.91 45.75
C THR A 182 9.50 52.01 46.85
N ARG A 183 10.59 51.23 46.76
CA ARG A 183 11.71 51.33 47.69
C ARG A 183 12.49 52.63 47.52
N THR A 184 12.79 53.01 46.28
CA THR A 184 13.45 54.30 46.00
C THR A 184 12.58 55.49 46.41
N ASP A 185 11.26 55.44 46.17
CA ASP A 185 10.35 56.48 46.62
C ASP A 185 10.38 56.58 48.17
N TYR A 186 10.39 55.46 48.91
CA TYR A 186 10.44 55.44 50.37
C TYR A 186 11.78 55.98 50.94
N ASP A 187 12.91 55.58 50.37
CA ASP A 187 14.24 56.04 50.80
C ASP A 187 14.43 57.56 50.55
N ASP A 188 13.75 58.14 49.54
CA ASP A 188 13.76 59.59 49.24
C ASP A 188 12.93 60.38 50.28
N TYR A 189 11.76 59.88 50.68
CA TYR A 189 10.95 60.49 51.74
C TYR A 189 11.63 60.49 53.12
N GLU A 190 12.45 59.48 53.42
CA GLU A 190 13.14 59.36 54.72
C GLU A 190 14.32 60.33 54.82
N ASN A 191 15.01 60.64 53.71
CA ASN A 191 16.07 61.67 53.67
C ASN A 191 15.52 63.10 53.82
N ASP A 192 14.31 63.38 53.32
CA ASP A 192 13.70 64.72 53.38
C ASP A 192 13.16 65.10 54.78
N HIS A 193 13.14 64.17 55.75
CA HIS A 193 12.62 64.38 57.11
C HIS A 193 13.70 64.42 58.21
N GLU A 194 14.99 64.38 57.86
CA GLU A 194 16.11 64.42 58.81
C GLU A 194 16.90 65.75 58.86
N ASP A 195 16.48 66.79 58.12
CA ASP A 195 17.02 68.18 58.18
C ASP A 195 16.06 69.17 58.88
#